data_AF-B7P1C5-F1
#
_entry.id   AF-B7P1C5-F1
#
_cell.length_a   1.000
_cell.length_b   1.000
_cell.length_c   1.000
_cell.angle_alpha   90.00
_cell.angle_beta   90.00
_cell.angle_gamma   90.00
#
_symmetry.space_group_name_H-M   'P 1'
#
loop_
_entity.id
_entity.type
_entity.pdbx_description
1 polymer ?
#
loop_
_entity_poly.entity_id
_entity_poly.type
_entity_poly.pdbx_seq_one_letter_code
_entity_poly.pdbx_strand_id
1 'polypeptide(L)' 'MVGFWKRWNKEYLLQLPFARRLTDTGVNSLQAGDVVSVHEERVPHLQWRVERIEEVRPGREGH' A
#
# COMPACT_ATOMS: atom_id res chain seq x y z
N MET A 1 2.06 -20.25 25.87
CA MET A 1 2.44 -18.89 25.42
C MET A 1 1.67 -18.54 24.13
N VAL A 2 0.33 -18.36 24.21
CA VAL A 2 -0.54 -18.20 23.00
C VAL A 2 -1.50 -17.00 23.12
N GLY A 3 -1.43 -16.22 24.21
CA GLY A 3 -2.41 -15.17 24.50
C GLY A 3 -2.00 -13.76 24.10
N PHE A 4 -0.70 -13.46 24.12
CA PHE A 4 -0.21 -12.09 23.92
C PHE A 4 -0.53 -11.57 22.52
N TRP A 5 -0.13 -12.29 21.49
CA TRP A 5 -0.35 -11.90 20.09
C TRP A 5 -1.84 -11.82 19.71
N LYS A 6 -2.68 -12.72 20.25
CA LYS A 6 -4.13 -12.69 20.04
C LYS A 6 -4.79 -11.44 20.65
N ARG A 7 -4.43 -11.08 21.89
CA ARG A 7 -4.93 -9.84 22.51
C ARG A 7 -4.39 -8.60 21.82
N TRP A 8 -3.09 -8.58 21.54
CA TRP A 8 -2.43 -7.46 20.86
C TRP A 8 -3.08 -7.15 19.51
N ASN A 9 -3.33 -8.17 18.68
CA ASN A 9 -4.00 -7.99 17.40
C ASN A 9 -5.43 -7.43 17.56
N LYS A 10 -6.21 -7.95 18.52
CA LYS A 10 -7.62 -7.57 18.71
C LYS A 10 -7.77 -6.16 19.29
N GLU A 11 -6.93 -5.79 20.25
CA GLU A 11 -7.10 -4.56 21.02
C GLU A 11 -6.24 -3.41 20.51
N TYR A 12 -5.00 -3.68 20.09
CA TYR A 12 -4.04 -2.63 19.77
C TYR A 12 -4.19 -2.13 18.33
N LEU A 13 -4.40 -3.04 17.35
CA LEU A 13 -4.50 -2.63 15.95
C LEU A 13 -5.70 -1.71 15.69
N LEU A 14 -6.81 -1.91 16.40
CA LEU A 14 -8.01 -1.07 16.28
C LEU A 14 -7.85 0.31 16.93
N GLN A 15 -6.87 0.47 17.82
CA GLN A 15 -6.53 1.75 18.47
C GLN A 15 -5.52 2.57 17.66
N LEU A 16 -4.86 1.98 16.65
CA LEU A 16 -3.93 2.70 15.80
C LEU A 16 -4.68 3.72 14.94
N PRO A 17 -4.28 5.01 14.98
CA PRO A 17 -4.85 6.05 14.11
C PRO A 17 -4.78 5.69 12.62
N PHE A 18 -3.81 4.86 12.25
CA PHE A 18 -3.59 4.37 10.89
C PHE A 18 -4.67 3.40 10.40
N ALA A 19 -5.19 2.52 11.28
CA ALA A 19 -6.22 1.54 10.90
C ALA A 19 -7.55 2.21 10.49
N ARG A 20 -7.87 3.36 11.12
CA ARG A 20 -9.03 4.19 10.73
C ARG A 20 -8.82 5.02 9.47
N ARG A 21 -7.56 5.24 9.04
CA ARG A 21 -7.24 5.97 7.80
C ARG A 21 -7.23 5.08 6.57
N LEU A 22 -7.28 3.75 6.75
CA LEU A 22 -7.30 2.78 5.66
C LEU A 22 -8.71 2.58 5.05
N THR A 23 -9.68 3.42 5.40
CA THR A 23 -10.92 3.51 4.63
C THR A 23 -10.68 4.44 3.45
N ASP A 24 -10.65 3.83 2.28
CA ASP A 24 -10.80 4.50 0.99
C ASP A 24 -9.65 5.45 0.62
N THR A 25 -8.48 4.87 0.31
CA THR A 25 -7.68 5.44 -0.77
C THR A 25 -8.23 4.87 -2.06
N GLY A 26 -9.38 5.41 -2.49
CA GLY A 26 -9.86 5.21 -3.84
C GLY A 26 -8.68 5.34 -4.80
N VAL A 27 -8.60 4.42 -5.76
CA VAL A 27 -7.55 4.31 -6.79
C VAL A 27 -6.99 5.70 -7.08
N ASN A 28 -5.86 6.02 -6.46
CA ASN A 28 -5.17 7.27 -6.74
C ASN A 28 -4.88 7.19 -8.23
N SER A 29 -5.46 8.06 -9.04
CA SER A 29 -5.15 8.10 -10.46
C SER A 29 -3.65 8.33 -10.53
N LEU A 30 -2.88 7.29 -10.82
CA LEU A 30 -1.44 7.40 -10.94
C LEU A 30 -1.19 8.50 -11.97
N GLN A 31 -0.37 9.49 -11.63
CA GLN A 31 -0.03 10.58 -12.55
C GLN A 31 1.43 10.46 -12.97
N ALA A 32 1.72 10.96 -14.17
CA ALA A 32 3.10 11.17 -14.57
C ALA A 32 3.77 12.14 -13.58
N GLY A 33 4.92 11.73 -13.04
CA GLY A 33 5.65 12.46 -12.00
C GLY A 33 5.54 11.85 -10.61
N ASP A 34 4.59 10.94 -10.36
CA ASP A 34 4.45 10.27 -9.07
C ASP A 34 5.59 9.28 -8.82
N VAL A 35 6.05 9.21 -7.57
CA VAL A 35 7.09 8.27 -7.14
C VAL A 35 6.44 7.04 -6.52
N VAL A 36 6.70 5.87 -7.07
CA VAL A 36 6.07 4.60 -6.71
C VAL A 36 7.11 3.51 -6.44
N SER A 37 6.76 2.53 -5.62
CA SER A 37 7.56 1.32 -5.42
C SER A 37 7.07 0.23 -6.37
N VAL A 38 7.99 -0.35 -7.14
CA VAL A 38 7.69 -1.42 -8.09
C VAL A 38 7.76 -2.76 -7.36
N HIS A 39 6.65 -3.49 -7.36
CA HIS A 39 6.59 -4.83 -6.79
C HIS A 39 7.46 -5.79 -7.59
N GLU A 40 8.44 -6.41 -6.92
CA GLU A 40 9.26 -7.48 -7.46
C GLU A 40 9.09 -8.75 -6.62
N GLU A 41 8.61 -9.84 -7.24
CA GLU A 41 8.21 -11.08 -6.54
C GLU A 41 9.35 -11.73 -5.73
N ARG A 42 10.60 -11.59 -6.20
CA ARG A 42 11.77 -12.24 -5.61
C ARG A 42 12.56 -11.32 -4.68
N VAL A 43 12.04 -10.14 -4.38
CA VAL A 43 12.74 -9.11 -3.62
C VAL A 43 11.91 -8.74 -2.38
N PRO A 44 12.52 -8.72 -1.18
CA PRO A 44 11.87 -8.23 0.03
C PRO A 44 11.28 -6.83 -0.18
N HIS A 45 10.13 -6.55 0.42
CA HIS A 45 9.42 -5.26 0.26
C HIS A 45 10.29 -4.01 0.49
N LEU A 46 11.26 -4.09 1.39
CA LEU A 46 12.19 -2.98 1.70
C LEU A 46 13.24 -2.72 0.60
N GLN A 47 13.35 -3.63 -0.36
CA GLN A 47 14.29 -3.57 -1.47
C GLN A 47 13.57 -3.36 -2.81
N TRP A 48 12.25 -3.14 -2.80
CA TRP A 48 11.53 -2.78 -4.01
C TRP A 48 12.09 -1.50 -4.61
N ARG A 49 12.24 -1.51 -5.93
CA ARG A 49 12.78 -0.38 -6.65
C ARG A 49 11.80 0.78 -6.58
N VAL A 50 12.30 1.96 -6.24
CA VAL A 50 11.52 3.19 -6.23
C VAL A 50 11.74 3.90 -7.56
N GLU A 51 10.65 4.15 -8.29
CA GLU A 51 10.67 4.70 -9.64
C GLU A 51 9.70 5.86 -9.77
N ARG A 52 9.95 6.74 -10.74
CA ARG A 52 9.03 7.83 -11.08
C ARG A 52 8.25 7.45 -12.34
N ILE A 53 6.94 7.65 -12.30
CA ILE A 53 6.09 7.42 -13.47
C ILE A 53 6.40 8.48 -14.53
N GLU A 54 6.81 8.06 -15.73
CA GLU A 54 7.05 8.99 -16.85
C GLU A 54 5.78 9.25 -17.66
N GLU A 55 4.98 8.21 -17.90
CA GLU A 55 3.76 8.28 -18.68
C GLU A 55 2.75 7.25 -18.15
N VAL A 56 1.47 7.63 -18.12
CA VAL A 56 0.37 6.75 -17.74
C VAL A 56 -0.46 6.52 -18.99
N ARG A 57 -0.57 5.26 -19.40
CA ARG A 57 -1.45 4.89 -20.53
C ARG A 57 -2.77 4.37 -19.97
N PRO A 58 -3.89 5.07 -20.20
CA PRO A 58 -5.19 4.56 -19.80
C PRO A 58 -5.49 3.27 -20.56
N GLY A 59 -6.02 2.27 -19.87
CA GLY A 59 -6.52 1.06 -20.51
C GLY A 59 -7.68 1.37 -21.44
N ARG A 60 -8.03 0.42 -22.31
CA ARG A 60 -9.10 0.55 -23.32
C ARG A 60 -10.46 1.03 -22.76
N GLU A 61 -10.69 0.87 -21.47
CA GLU A 61 -11.91 1.24 -20.75
C GLU A 61 -11.83 2.59 -20.02
N GLY A 62 -10.76 3.37 -20.16
CA GLY A 62 -10.71 4.77 -19.70
C GLY A 62 -10.89 5.00 -18.20
N HIS A 63 -10.66 3.99 -17.37
CA HIS A 63 -10.72 4.05 -15.91
C HIS A 63 -9.44 3.52 -15.27
#